data_AF-A0A2J6R6X8-F1
#
_entry.id   AF-A0A2J6R6X8-F1
#
_cell.length_a   1.000
_cell.length_b   1.000
_cell.length_c   1.000
_cell.angle_alpha   90.00
_cell.angle_beta   90.00
_cell.angle_gamma   90.00
#
_symmetry.space_group_name_H-M   'P 1'
#
loop_
_entity.id
_entity.type
_entity.pdbx_description
1 polymer ?
#
loop_
_entity_poly.entity_id
_entity_poly.type
_entity_poly.pdbx_seq_one_letter_code
_entity_poly.pdbx_strand_id
1 'polypeptide(L)'
;LDSWVAGQVVDFTFDVRAPHKWYVNVSIVNTRTNTFIGEQLLYYSDFVDNAKTIPANETSFSITILSDLGDTCATAGAFVVQYYWNAASID
;
A
#
# COMPACT_ATOMS: atom_id res chain seq x y z
N LEU A 1 -17.45 5.75 -3.37
CA LEU A 1 -16.30 6.53 -2.85
C LEU A 1 -16.20 6.17 -1.39
N ASP A 2 -15.16 5.43 -1.03
CA ASP A 2 -14.93 5.06 0.36
C ASP A 2 -14.22 6.20 1.08
N SER A 3 -14.70 6.53 2.28
CA SER A 3 -14.09 7.51 3.17
C SER A 3 -13.45 6.76 4.34
N TRP A 4 -12.17 7.00 4.60
CA TRP A 4 -11.50 6.45 5.76
C TRP A 4 -11.17 7.54 6.77
N VAL A 5 -11.23 7.18 8.05
CA VAL A 5 -10.84 8.08 9.14
C VAL A 5 -9.47 7.71 9.68
N ALA A 6 -8.82 8.67 10.33
CA ALA A 6 -7.54 8.46 11.01
C ALA A 6 -7.66 7.32 12.04
N GLY A 7 -6.69 6.41 12.07
CA GLY A 7 -6.68 5.22 12.92
C GLY A 7 -7.57 4.07 12.45
N GLN A 8 -8.34 4.23 11.37
CA GLN A 8 -9.17 3.14 10.84
C GLN A 8 -8.29 2.02 10.29
N VAL A 9 -8.65 0.78 10.64
CA VAL A 9 -8.14 -0.42 9.97
C VAL A 9 -8.94 -0.66 8.71
N VAL A 10 -8.26 -0.83 7.59
CA VAL A 10 -8.86 -1.05 6.28
C VAL A 10 -8.26 -2.31 5.68
N ASP A 11 -9.14 -3.22 5.27
CA ASP A 11 -8.77 -4.49 4.66
C ASP A 11 -8.68 -4.36 3.13
N PHE A 12 -7.62 -4.94 2.57
CA PHE A 12 -7.35 -4.97 1.15
C PHE A 12 -7.18 -6.41 0.66
N THR A 13 -7.65 -6.64 -0.56
CA THR A 13 -7.32 -7.84 -1.32
C THR A 13 -6.64 -7.42 -2.61
N PHE A 14 -5.55 -8.12 -2.96
CA PHE A 14 -4.81 -7.89 -4.19
C PHE A 14 -4.84 -9.15 -5.05
N ASP A 15 -5.55 -9.08 -6.18
CA ASP A 15 -5.70 -10.20 -7.11
C ASP A 15 -4.47 -10.30 -8.03
N VAL A 16 -3.58 -11.24 -7.70
CA VAL A 16 -2.32 -11.46 -8.42
C VAL A 16 -2.54 -12.48 -9.53
N ARG A 17 -2.49 -12.01 -10.78
CA ARG A 17 -2.63 -12.89 -11.96
C ARG A 17 -1.29 -13.38 -12.51
N ALA A 18 -0.22 -12.62 -12.31
CA ALA A 18 1.12 -12.95 -12.79
C ALA A 18 2.13 -12.67 -11.65
N PRO A 19 2.54 -13.68 -10.89
CA PRO A 19 3.44 -13.49 -9.75
C PRO A 19 4.88 -13.23 -10.23
N HIS A 20 5.35 -11.99 -10.08
CA HIS A 20 6.73 -11.57 -10.36
C HIS A 20 7.39 -11.08 -9.07
N LYS A 21 8.44 -11.78 -8.62
CA LYS A 21 9.16 -11.49 -7.37
C LYS A 21 9.83 -10.12 -7.43
N TRP A 22 9.26 -9.16 -6.72
CA TRP A 22 9.90 -7.87 -6.46
C TRP A 22 9.38 -7.24 -5.17
N TYR A 23 9.78 -6.00 -4.88
CA TYR A 23 9.30 -5.31 -3.69
C TYR A 23 7.97 -4.62 -3.91
N VAL A 24 7.19 -4.54 -2.82
CA VAL A 24 5.94 -3.81 -2.72
C VAL A 24 5.98 -2.93 -1.49
N ASN A 25 5.41 -1.73 -1.58
CA ASN A 25 5.05 -0.96 -0.41
C ASN A 25 3.62 -0.42 -0.49
N VAL A 26 3.02 -0.23 0.68
CA VAL A 26 1.82 0.58 0.84
C VAL A 26 2.20 1.86 1.57
N SER A 27 1.82 3.01 1.04
CA SER A 27 2.17 4.31 1.62
C SER A 27 1.05 5.32 1.44
N ILE A 28 1.05 6.38 2.25
CA ILE A 28 0.20 7.55 2.04
C ILE A 28 1.01 8.57 1.24
N VAL A 29 0.49 8.98 0.09
CA VAL A 29 1.13 9.92 -0.82
C VAL A 29 0.39 11.25 -0.80
N ASN A 30 1.13 12.35 -0.62
CA ASN A 30 0.64 13.69 -0.91
C ASN A 30 0.59 13.88 -2.43
N THR A 31 -0.61 14.04 -2.99
CA THR A 31 -0.78 14.12 -4.46
C THR A 31 -0.23 15.40 -5.07
N ARG A 32 -0.08 16.46 -4.27
CA ARG A 32 0.48 17.75 -4.73
C ARG A 32 2.00 17.71 -4.85
N THR A 33 2.68 17.06 -3.92
CA THR A 33 4.16 16.98 -3.90
C THR A 33 4.71 15.68 -4.44
N ASN A 34 3.86 14.67 -4.64
CA ASN A 34 4.23 13.31 -5.03
C ASN A 34 5.27 12.68 -4.08
N THR A 35 5.07 12.89 -2.78
CA THR A 35 5.96 12.39 -1.72
C THR A 35 5.17 11.56 -0.71
N PHE A 36 5.83 10.59 -0.09
CA PHE A 36 5.27 9.87 1.05
C PHE A 36 5.11 10.80 2.26
N ILE A 37 4.07 10.53 3.06
CA ILE A 37 3.92 11.09 4.40
C ILE A 37 4.11 9.95 5.40
N GLY A 38 4.96 10.20 6.40
CA GLY A 38 5.32 9.20 7.40
C GLY A 38 6.16 8.07 6.81
N GLU A 39 6.08 6.90 7.44
CA GLU A 39 6.71 5.67 6.98
C GLU A 39 5.80 4.88 6.04
N GLN A 40 6.36 3.85 5.39
CA GLN A 40 5.56 2.88 4.66
C GLN A 40 4.64 2.16 5.64
N LEU A 41 3.35 2.05 5.31
CA LEU A 41 2.37 1.30 6.10
C LEU A 41 2.64 -0.20 6.05
N LEU A 42 3.13 -0.67 4.90
CA LEU A 42 3.55 -2.05 4.67
C LEU A 42 4.73 -2.07 3.70
N TYR A 43 5.60 -3.07 3.87
CA TYR A 43 6.68 -3.37 2.94
C TYR A 43 6.89 -4.88 2.82
N TYR A 44 7.00 -5.36 1.59
CA TYR A 44 7.39 -6.72 1.25
C TYR A 44 8.61 -6.63 0.33
N SER A 45 9.73 -7.27 0.69
CA SER A 45 10.94 -7.26 -0.14
C SER A 45 10.89 -8.23 -1.32
N ASP A 46 10.03 -9.25 -1.24
CA ASP A 46 9.92 -10.36 -2.18
C ASP A 46 8.46 -10.78 -2.38
N PHE A 47 7.62 -9.78 -2.65
CA PHE A 47 6.20 -9.93 -2.93
C PHE A 47 5.94 -10.95 -4.04
N VAL A 48 5.03 -11.88 -3.78
CA VAL A 48 4.54 -12.94 -4.67
C VAL A 48 5.64 -13.76 -5.33
N ASP A 49 6.72 -14.01 -4.59
CA ASP A 49 7.80 -14.89 -5.04
C ASP A 49 7.29 -16.32 -5.22
N ASN A 50 7.15 -16.72 -6.48
CA ASN A 50 6.68 -18.06 -6.86
C ASN A 50 7.72 -19.16 -6.61
N ALA A 51 8.95 -18.83 -6.20
CA ALA A 51 9.95 -19.79 -5.74
C ALA A 51 9.67 -20.29 -4.31
N LYS A 52 8.72 -19.68 -3.59
CA LYS A 52 8.28 -20.07 -2.25
C LYS A 52 6.75 -20.18 -2.18
N THR A 53 6.24 -20.75 -1.09
CA THR A 53 4.82 -20.63 -0.76
C THR A 53 4.52 -19.16 -0.49
N ILE A 54 3.64 -18.56 -1.30
CA ILE A 54 3.23 -17.16 -1.16
C ILE A 54 2.46 -17.00 0.17
N PRO A 55 2.94 -16.15 1.10
CA PRO A 55 2.24 -15.84 2.33
C PRO A 55 0.85 -15.23 2.06
N ALA A 56 -0.16 -15.65 2.83
CA ALA A 56 -1.53 -15.14 2.66
C ALA A 56 -1.63 -13.61 2.85
N ASN A 57 -0.79 -13.04 3.72
CA ASN A 57 -0.76 -11.60 3.98
C ASN A 57 -0.15 -10.77 2.84
N GLU A 58 0.37 -11.38 1.78
CA GLU A 58 0.77 -10.62 0.58
C GLU A 58 -0.47 -10.26 -0.26
N THR A 59 -1.47 -11.15 -0.35
CA THR A 59 -2.67 -10.90 -1.19
C THR A 59 -3.91 -10.52 -0.39
N SER A 60 -3.89 -10.65 0.93
CA SER A 60 -4.96 -10.23 1.84
C SER A 60 -4.36 -9.62 3.10
N PHE A 61 -4.39 -8.30 3.20
CA PHE A 61 -3.73 -7.56 4.29
C PHE A 61 -4.61 -6.42 4.78
N SER A 62 -4.31 -5.94 5.99
CA SER A 62 -4.92 -4.74 6.54
C SER A 62 -3.86 -3.67 6.70
N ILE A 63 -4.24 -2.42 6.49
CA ILE A 63 -3.45 -1.25 6.90
C ILE A 63 -4.20 -0.46 7.94
N THR A 64 -3.46 0.25 8.78
CA THR A 64 -4.04 1.27 9.66
C THR A 64 -3.77 2.64 9.04
N ILE A 65 -4.83 3.40 8.78
CA ILE A 65 -4.69 4.80 8.36
C ILE A 65 -4.02 5.57 9.50
N LEU A 66 -2.97 6.34 9.18
CA LEU A 66 -2.19 7.06 10.20
C LEU A 66 -3.12 7.93 11.07
N SER A 67 -2.92 7.87 12.38
CA SER A 67 -3.75 8.60 13.36
C SER A 67 -3.46 10.10 13.38
N ASP A 68 -2.29 10.51 12.89
CA ASP A 68 -1.71 11.85 13.00
C ASP A 68 -1.63 12.61 11.66
N LEU A 69 -2.55 12.31 10.74
CA LEU A 69 -2.62 12.99 9.43
C LEU A 69 -3.00 14.48 9.49
N GLY A 70 -3.53 14.92 10.64
CA GLY A 70 -4.03 16.27 10.89
C GLY A 70 -5.13 16.69 9.90
N ASP A 71 -5.44 18.00 9.88
CA ASP A 71 -6.41 18.56 8.94
C ASP A 71 -5.92 18.52 7.47
N THR A 72 -4.63 18.27 7.27
CA THR A 72 -3.99 18.20 5.96
C THR A 72 -4.67 17.17 5.05
N CYS A 73 -5.05 16.02 5.60
CA CYS A 73 -5.69 14.94 4.84
C CYS A 73 -7.22 15.01 4.78
N ALA A 74 -7.83 16.09 5.29
CA ALA A 74 -9.29 16.23 5.32
C ALA A 74 -9.92 16.53 3.95
N THR A 75 -9.11 16.97 2.98
CA THR A 75 -9.58 17.20 1.61
C THR A 75 -9.47 15.92 0.79
N ALA A 76 -10.61 15.40 0.33
CA ALA A 76 -10.64 14.23 -0.54
C ALA A 76 -9.71 14.41 -1.75
N GLY A 77 -8.83 13.43 -1.99
CA GLY A 77 -7.88 13.44 -3.09
C GLY A 77 -6.57 14.23 -2.86
N ALA A 78 -6.45 14.99 -1.77
CA ALA A 78 -5.17 15.59 -1.40
C ALA A 78 -4.13 14.53 -0.98
N PHE A 79 -4.63 13.41 -0.46
CA PHE A 79 -3.83 12.26 -0.04
C PHE A 79 -4.47 10.98 -0.52
N VAL A 80 -3.63 10.03 -0.92
CA VAL A 80 -4.06 8.72 -1.40
C VAL A 80 -3.25 7.64 -0.72
N VAL A 81 -3.89 6.51 -0.45
CA VAL A 81 -3.15 5.27 -0.20
C VAL A 81 -2.67 4.75 -1.56
N GLN A 82 -1.37 4.59 -1.69
CA GLN A 82 -0.72 4.03 -2.86
C GLN A 82 -0.26 2.61 -2.53
N TYR A 83 -0.65 1.66 -3.39
CA TYR A 83 0.00 0.36 -3.48
C TYR A 83 1.00 0.43 -4.64
N TYR A 84 2.30 0.38 -4.32
CA TYR A 84 3.37 0.45 -5.31
C TYR A 84 4.06 -0.90 -5.41
N TRP A 85 4.06 -1.47 -6.62
CA TRP A 85 4.75 -2.71 -6.94
C TRP A 85 5.78 -2.45 -8.04
N ASN A 86 7.07 -2.55 -7.69
CA ASN A 86 8.15 -2.35 -8.65
C ASN A 86 8.61 -3.69 -9.21
N ALA A 87 7.87 -4.23 -10.19
CA ALA A 87 8.25 -5.45 -10.86
C ALA A 87 9.29 -5.23 -11.99
N ALA A 88 10.51 -4.81 -11.64
CA ALA A 88 11.52 -4.30 -12.59
C ALA A 88 11.97 -5.31 -13.67
N SER A 89 11.91 -6.62 -13.38
CA SER A 89 12.17 -7.68 -14.37
C SER A 89 10.92 -8.53 -14.51
N ILE A 90 10.42 -8.61 -15.73
CA ILE A 90 9.35 -9.54 -16.15
C ILE A 90 9.92 -10.68 -17.02
N ASP A 91 11.23 -10.64 -17.26
CA ASP A 91 12.03 -11.55 -18.07
C ASP A 91 12.03 -12.98 -17.54
#